data_AF-A0A848FEK4-F1
#
_entry.id   AF-A0A848FEK4-F1
#
_cell.length_a   1.000
_cell.length_b   1.000
_cell.length_c   1.000
_cell.angle_alpha   90.00
_cell.angle_beta   90.00
_cell.angle_gamma   90.00
#
_symmetry.space_group_name_H-M   'P 1'
#
loop_
_entity.id
_entity.type
_entity.pdbx_description
1 polymer ?
#
loop_
_entity_poly.entity_id
_entity_poly.type
_entity_poly.pdbx_seq_one_letter_code
_entity_poly.pdbx_strand_id
1 'polypeptide(L)'
;MTARHPPPAPGFFAGLRTGLAPLALWAAHFAFCYVATAVGCTALLQGGGITPQTLRAVLALGTTVALAGGAGLLWRACRPAARRGGDLLPVLRRTGALLALVGMAWTGLPLALLPVCGR
;
A
#
# COMPACT_ATOMS: atom_id res chain seq x y z
N MET A 1 25.41 15.48 -33.80
CA MET A 1 24.07 15.62 -33.19
C MET A 1 23.32 14.31 -33.38
N THR A 2 23.27 13.44 -32.37
CA THR A 2 22.56 12.15 -32.44
C THR A 2 21.10 12.34 -32.02
N ALA A 3 20.17 12.13 -32.95
CA ALA A 3 18.74 12.15 -32.69
C ALA A 3 18.40 11.01 -31.71
N ARG A 4 18.04 11.35 -30.47
CA ARG A 4 17.51 10.36 -29.53
C ARG A 4 16.08 10.04 -29.93
N HIS A 5 15.86 8.87 -30.50
CA HIS A 5 14.50 8.34 -30.65
C HIS A 5 13.83 8.26 -29.28
N PRO A 6 12.60 8.78 -29.13
CA PRO A 6 11.90 8.63 -27.88
C PRO A 6 11.58 7.15 -27.64
N PRO A 7 11.63 6.67 -26.38
CA PRO A 7 11.29 5.28 -26.08
C PRO A 7 9.84 4.97 -26.52
N PRO A 8 9.58 3.73 -26.97
CA PRO A 8 8.24 3.28 -27.31
C PRO A 8 7.31 3.46 -26.12
N ALA A 9 6.07 3.89 -26.39
CA ALA A 9 5.07 4.03 -25.34
C ALA A 9 4.82 2.66 -24.68
N PRO A 10 4.73 2.57 -23.35
CA PRO A 10 4.38 1.32 -22.69
C PRO A 10 3.02 0.83 -23.19
N GLY A 11 2.90 -0.46 -23.45
CA GLY A 11 1.61 -1.06 -23.84
C GLY A 11 0.53 -0.80 -22.79
N PHE A 12 -0.73 -0.72 -23.23
CA PHE A 12 -1.90 -0.39 -22.39
C PHE A 12 -1.92 -1.17 -21.06
N PHE A 13 -1.68 -2.48 -21.10
CA PHE A 13 -1.66 -3.33 -19.90
C PHE A 13 -0.51 -3.02 -18.93
N ALA A 14 0.65 -2.61 -19.43
CA ALA A 14 1.76 -2.19 -18.58
C ALA A 14 1.47 -0.84 -17.90
N GLY A 15 0.82 0.09 -18.62
CA GLY A 15 0.29 1.33 -18.05
C GLY A 15 -0.73 1.04 -16.94
N LEU A 16 -1.71 0.18 -17.21
CA LEU A 16 -2.75 -0.19 -16.25
C LEU A 16 -2.14 -0.80 -14.97
N ARG A 17 -1.22 -1.76 -15.10
CA ARG A 17 -0.54 -2.39 -13.95
C ARG A 17 0.24 -1.38 -13.11
N THR A 18 0.95 -0.45 -13.75
CA THR A 18 1.73 0.58 -13.03
C THR A 18 0.86 1.65 -12.39
N GLY A 19 -0.32 1.94 -12.97
CA GLY A 19 -1.34 2.82 -12.40
C GLY A 19 -2.04 2.23 -11.19
N LEU A 20 -2.37 0.94 -11.24
CA LEU A 20 -3.09 0.22 -10.18
C LEU A 20 -2.19 -0.30 -9.06
N ALA A 21 -0.86 -0.30 -9.22
CA ALA A 21 0.08 -0.81 -8.23
C ALA A 21 -0.13 -0.25 -6.80
N PRO A 22 -0.40 1.06 -6.59
CA PRO A 22 -0.63 1.57 -5.24
C PRO A 22 -1.95 1.08 -4.63
N LEU A 23 -3.01 0.99 -5.44
CA LEU A 23 -4.31 0.45 -5.03
C LEU A 23 -4.21 -1.03 -4.67
N ALA A 24 -3.48 -1.81 -5.47
CA ALA A 24 -3.22 -3.22 -5.18
C ALA A 24 -2.44 -3.40 -3.88
N LEU A 25 -1.45 -2.54 -3.62
CA LEU A 25 -0.70 -2.55 -2.35
C LEU A 25 -1.61 -2.23 -1.16
N TRP A 26 -2.50 -1.24 -1.29
CA TRP A 26 -3.50 -0.93 -0.27
C TRP A 26 -4.44 -2.11 -0.01
N ALA A 27 -4.97 -2.73 -1.07
CA ALA A 27 -5.86 -3.89 -0.94
C ALA A 27 -5.16 -5.08 -0.26
N ALA A 28 -3.89 -5.34 -0.60
CA ALA A 28 -3.09 -6.38 0.04
C ALA A 28 -2.85 -6.07 1.53
N HIS A 29 -2.54 -4.82 1.87
CA HIS A 29 -2.39 -4.39 3.26
C HIS A 29 -3.71 -4.54 4.05
N PHE A 30 -4.84 -4.15 3.46
CA PHE A 30 -6.15 -4.30 4.08
C PHE A 30 -6.48 -5.78 4.35
N ALA A 31 -6.28 -6.65 3.35
CA ALA A 31 -6.47 -8.09 3.50
C ALA A 31 -5.56 -8.68 4.57
N PHE A 32 -4.30 -8.26 4.63
CA PHE A 32 -3.37 -8.63 5.69
C PHE A 32 -3.90 -8.23 7.08
N CYS A 33 -4.29 -6.96 7.27
CA CYS A 33 -4.84 -6.49 8.54
C CYS A 33 -6.09 -7.29 8.95
N TYR A 34 -6.98 -7.57 8.00
CA TYR A 34 -8.19 -8.35 8.25
C TYR A 34 -7.86 -9.79 8.68
N VAL A 35 -6.98 -10.49 7.95
CA VAL A 35 -6.63 -11.88 8.28
C VAL A 35 -5.83 -11.96 9.58
N ALA A 36 -4.86 -11.06 9.78
CA ALA A 36 -4.04 -11.04 10.98
C ALA A 36 -4.88 -10.77 12.24
N THR A 37 -5.86 -9.86 12.17
CA THR A 37 -6.79 -9.62 13.27
C THR A 37 -7.71 -10.81 13.51
N ALA A 38 -8.32 -11.38 12.47
CA ALA A 38 -9.18 -12.55 12.60
C ALA A 38 -8.45 -13.74 13.26
N VAL A 39 -7.27 -14.11 12.73
CA VAL A 39 -6.45 -15.22 13.26
C VAL A 39 -5.89 -14.90 14.64
N GLY A 40 -5.45 -13.67 14.86
CA GLY A 40 -4.91 -13.23 16.15
C GLY A 40 -5.98 -13.26 17.25
N CYS A 41 -7.20 -12.80 16.96
CA CYS A 41 -8.28 -12.82 17.92
C CYS A 41 -8.79 -14.24 18.20
N THR A 42 -8.85 -15.14 17.21
CA THR A 42 -9.21 -16.55 17.46
C THR A 42 -8.15 -17.24 18.32
N ALA A 43 -6.86 -17.04 18.04
CA ALA A 43 -5.78 -17.59 18.84
C ALA A 43 -5.82 -17.08 20.30
N LEU A 44 -6.07 -15.78 20.50
CA LEU A 44 -6.21 -15.17 21.83
C LEU A 44 -7.40 -15.76 22.60
N LEU A 45 -8.55 -15.95 21.95
CA LEU A 45 -9.75 -16.53 22.56
C LEU A 45 -9.58 -18.01 22.95
N GLN A 46 -8.77 -18.76 22.18
CA GLN A 46 -8.51 -20.19 22.43
C GLN A 46 -7.35 -20.44 23.40
N GLY A 47 -6.76 -19.38 24.00
CA GLY A 47 -5.59 -19.52 24.87
C GLY A 47 -4.32 -19.95 24.14
N GLY A 48 -4.26 -19.75 22.82
CA GLY A 48 -3.05 -19.97 22.03
C GLY A 48 -1.95 -19.01 22.47
N GLY A 49 -0.68 -19.41 22.32
CA GLY A 49 0.50 -18.69 22.82
C GLY A 49 0.82 -17.33 22.18
N ILE A 50 -0.16 -16.65 21.59
CA ILE A 50 -0.04 -15.29 21.06
C ILE A 50 -0.54 -14.30 22.11
N THR A 51 0.23 -13.25 22.38
CA THR A 51 -0.19 -12.14 23.24
C THR A 51 -0.77 -10.99 22.41
N PRO A 52 -1.62 -10.12 22.99
CA PRO A 52 -2.12 -8.92 22.31
C PRO A 52 -0.99 -8.00 21.83
N GLN A 53 0.12 -7.94 22.57
CA GLN A 53 1.31 -7.19 22.20
C GLN A 53 1.96 -7.75 20.93
N THR A 54 2.08 -9.08 20.80
CA THR A 54 2.62 -9.72 19.59
C THR A 54 1.75 -9.41 18.37
N LEU A 55 0.42 -9.51 18.51
CA LEU A 55 -0.51 -9.16 17.43
C LEU A 55 -0.36 -7.69 17.00
N ARG A 56 -0.30 -6.76 17.96
CA ARG A 56 -0.06 -5.34 17.68
C ARG A 56 1.27 -5.10 16.97
N ALA A 57 2.33 -5.77 17.40
CA ALA A 57 3.65 -5.65 16.77
C ALA A 57 3.62 -6.12 15.30
N VAL A 58 2.95 -7.24 15.01
CA VAL A 58 2.77 -7.75 13.64
C VAL A 58 1.99 -6.77 12.77
N LEU A 59 0.88 -6.22 13.28
CA LEU A 59 0.07 -5.23 12.56
C LEU A 59 0.84 -3.93 12.32
N ALA A 60 1.58 -3.44 13.32
CA ALA A 60 2.42 -2.25 13.20
C ALA A 60 3.56 -2.46 12.18
N LEU A 61 4.23 -3.62 12.22
CA LEU A 61 5.26 -3.97 11.25
C LEU A 61 4.69 -4.07 9.82
N GLY A 62 3.56 -4.75 9.64
CA GLY A 62 2.91 -4.85 8.34
C GLY A 62 2.46 -3.48 7.79
N THR A 63 1.96 -2.61 8.66
CA THR A 63 1.58 -1.24 8.30
C THR A 63 2.78 -0.39 7.91
N THR A 64 3.86 -0.44 8.69
CA THR A 64 5.09 0.31 8.39
C THR A 64 5.72 -0.12 7.07
N VAL A 65 5.76 -1.43 6.79
CA VAL A 65 6.22 -1.97 5.50
C VAL A 65 5.31 -1.50 4.35
N ALA A 66 3.98 -1.55 4.51
CA ALA A 66 3.05 -1.09 3.49
C ALA A 66 3.21 0.42 3.20
N LEU A 67 3.32 1.24 4.25
CA LEU A 67 3.56 2.68 4.13
C LEU A 67 4.90 2.99 3.45
N ALA A 68 5.97 2.29 3.81
CA ALA A 68 7.27 2.44 3.16
C ALA A 68 7.19 2.06 1.67
N GLY A 69 6.48 0.98 1.33
CA GLY A 69 6.22 0.57 -0.04
C GLY A 69 5.42 1.63 -0.82
N GLY A 70 4.33 2.15 -0.23
CA GLY A 70 3.50 3.20 -0.80
C GLY A 70 4.26 4.52 -1.00
N ALA A 71 5.08 4.92 -0.03
CA ALA A 71 5.93 6.10 -0.11
C ALA A 71 7.00 5.94 -1.20
N GLY A 72 7.57 4.74 -1.34
CA GLY A 72 8.48 4.42 -2.44
C GLY A 72 7.81 4.50 -3.82
N LEU A 73 6.57 4.02 -3.94
CA LEU A 73 5.78 4.16 -5.17
C LEU A 73 5.45 5.62 -5.48
N LEU A 74 5.07 6.40 -4.47
CA LEU A 74 4.82 7.84 -4.61
C LEU A 74 6.10 8.59 -5.03
N TRP A 75 7.24 8.31 -4.38
CA TRP A 75 8.53 8.89 -4.75
C TRP A 75 8.86 8.60 -6.23
N ARG A 76 8.66 7.37 -6.68
CA ARG A 76 8.85 6.99 -8.09
C ARG A 76 7.88 7.71 -9.02
N ALA A 77 6.64 7.94 -8.60
CA ALA A 77 5.63 8.68 -9.38
C ALA A 77 5.87 10.20 -9.42
N CYS A 78 6.62 10.73 -8.44
CA CYS A 78 7.00 12.14 -8.37
C CYS A 78 8.30 12.45 -9.13
N ARG A 79 9.09 11.44 -9.54
CA ARG A 79 10.28 11.68 -10.36
C ARG A 79 9.91 12.33 -11.70
N PRO A 80 10.65 13.35 -12.17
CA PRO A 80 10.35 14.04 -13.41
C PRO A 80 10.53 13.09 -14.59
N ALA A 81 9.40 12.63 -15.13
CA ALA A 81 9.34 12.01 -16.46
C ALA A 81 8.99 13.08 -17.49
N ALA A 82 9.50 12.94 -18.71
CA ALA A 82 9.14 13.79 -19.83
C ALA A 82 7.61 13.73 -20.03
N ARG A 83 6.91 14.80 -19.62
CA ARG A 83 5.46 14.89 -19.75
C ARG A 83 5.14 15.07 -21.23
N ARG A 84 4.50 14.09 -21.85
CA ARG A 84 3.76 14.33 -23.08
C ARG A 84 2.44 14.99 -22.67
N GLY A 85 2.06 16.08 -23.34
CA GLY A 85 0.80 16.77 -23.05
C GLY A 85 -0.38 15.80 -23.16
N GLY A 86 -1.30 15.82 -22.18
CA GLY A 86 -2.48 14.95 -22.15
C GLY A 86 -2.34 13.61 -21.41
N ASP A 87 -1.19 13.32 -20.80
CA ASP A 87 -0.96 12.02 -20.17
C ASP A 87 -1.62 11.91 -18.78
N LEU A 88 -2.71 11.12 -18.68
CA LEU A 88 -3.50 10.92 -17.46
C LEU A 88 -2.81 9.97 -16.46
N LEU A 89 -1.98 9.07 -16.97
CA LEU A 89 -1.29 8.03 -16.20
C LEU A 89 -0.44 8.57 -15.03
N PRO A 90 0.38 9.64 -15.17
CA PRO A 90 1.12 10.20 -14.05
C PRO A 90 0.21 10.83 -12.97
N VAL A 91 -0.96 11.35 -13.33
CA VAL A 91 -1.94 11.89 -12.37
C VAL A 91 -2.57 10.75 -11.58
N LEU A 92 -3.02 9.69 -12.26
CA LEU A 92 -3.55 8.47 -11.66
C LEU A 92 -2.55 7.81 -10.70
N ARG A 93 -1.28 7.72 -11.08
CA ARG A 93 -0.24 7.13 -10.21
C ARG A 93 -0.02 7.93 -8.93
N ARG A 94 -0.03 9.26 -8.99
CA ARG A 94 0.17 10.11 -7.80
C ARG A 94 -1.07 10.11 -6.90
N THR A 95 -2.25 10.33 -7.48
CA THR A 95 -3.51 10.34 -6.73
C THR A 95 -3.81 8.98 -6.12
N GLY A 96 -3.60 7.89 -6.88
CA GLY A 96 -3.73 6.53 -6.38
C GLY A 96 -2.72 6.19 -5.27
N ALA A 97 -1.47 6.66 -5.36
CA ALA A 97 -0.48 6.46 -4.31
C ALA A 97 -0.80 7.25 -3.04
N LEU A 98 -1.27 8.49 -3.16
CA LEU A 98 -1.74 9.29 -2.02
C LEU A 98 -2.94 8.62 -1.35
N LEU A 99 -3.94 8.23 -2.13
CA LEU A 99 -5.14 7.57 -1.61
C LEU A 99 -4.79 6.25 -0.91
N ALA A 100 -3.89 5.45 -1.51
CA ALA A 100 -3.41 4.22 -0.90
C ALA A 100 -2.70 4.47 0.44
N LEU A 101 -1.85 5.49 0.54
CA LEU A 101 -1.17 5.85 1.78
C LEU A 101 -2.16 6.29 2.88
N VAL A 102 -3.13 7.14 2.52
CA VAL A 102 -4.20 7.56 3.44
C VAL A 102 -4.99 6.33 3.90
N GLY A 103 -5.36 5.43 2.99
CA GLY A 103 -6.07 4.21 3.32
C GLY A 103 -5.26 3.26 4.23
N MET A 104 -3.96 3.13 4.03
CA MET A 104 -3.08 2.33 4.90
C MET A 104 -2.97 2.95 6.29
N ALA A 105 -2.72 4.26 6.36
CA ALA A 105 -2.66 4.98 7.62
C ALA A 105 -3.99 4.87 8.38
N TRP A 106 -5.11 5.09 7.70
CA TRP A 106 -6.45 4.98 8.28
C TRP A 106 -6.79 3.57 8.76
N THR A 107 -6.28 2.53 8.09
CA THR A 107 -6.53 1.13 8.49
C THR A 107 -5.62 0.70 9.63
N GLY A 108 -4.32 1.05 9.56
CA GLY A 108 -3.32 0.60 10.53
C GLY A 108 -3.33 1.40 11.84
N LEU A 109 -3.65 2.69 11.81
CA LEU A 109 -3.61 3.55 13.00
C LEU A 109 -4.62 3.11 14.09
N PRO A 110 -5.91 2.84 13.79
CA PRO A 110 -6.85 2.34 14.78
C PRO A 110 -6.41 0.99 15.34
N LEU A 111 -5.88 0.10 14.50
CA LEU A 111 -5.40 -1.22 14.93
C LEU A 111 -4.18 -1.16 15.86
N ALA A 112 -3.37 -0.11 15.75
CA ALA A 112 -2.23 0.11 16.63
C ALA A 112 -2.64 0.77 17.97
N LEU A 113 -3.62 1.68 17.95
CA LEU A 113 -3.99 2.50 19.11
C LEU A 113 -5.12 1.92 19.95
N LEU A 114 -6.04 1.16 19.33
CA LEU A 114 -7.23 0.64 19.99
C LEU A 114 -7.03 -0.80 20.48
N PRO A 115 -7.85 -1.28 21.42
CA PRO A 115 -7.95 -2.70 21.71
C PRO A 115 -8.40 -3.45 20.44
N VAL A 116 -7.57 -4.37 19.97
CA VAL A 116 -7.76 -5.08 18.69
C VAL A 116 -8.68 -6.28 18.83
N CYS A 117 -8.54 -6.97 19.97
CA CYS A 117 -9.37 -8.09 20.38
C CYS A 117 -9.78 -7.80 21.82
N GLY A 118 -11.08 -7.81 22.08
CA GLY A 118 -11.61 -7.55 23.41
C GLY A 118 -12.97 -8.21 23.59
N ARG A 119 -13.20 -8.70 24.81
CA ARG A 119 -14.48 -8.43 25.46
C ARG A 119 -14.51 -6.97 25.87
#